data_AF-A0A257N418-F1
#
_entry.id   AF-A0A257N418-F1
#
_cell.length_a   1.000
_cell.length_b   1.000
_cell.length_c   1.000
_cell.angle_alpha   90.00
_cell.angle_beta   90.00
_cell.angle_gamma   90.00
#
_symmetry.space_group_name_H-M   'P 1'
#
loop_
_entity.id
_entity.type
_entity.pdbx_description
1 polymer ?
#
loop_
_entity_poly.entity_id
_entity_poly.type
_entity_poly.pdbx_seq_one_letter_code
_entity_poly.pdbx_strand_id
1 'polypeptide(L)'
;MFIIILQFLLGLLAANAGEWLIHKTILHGLGKNRHSFWAYHLYEHHVVCTKNGMLDLGYRHIDLTTWNTQSKELVVLAAIVLLLLPLFMVLPFFIGAIYLSLLLYYYSHRKAHLDPAWAKAHLAWHYDHHLGGNSNANWCVTWPWFDYLLGTRVKIS
;
A
#
# COMPACT_ATOMS: atom_id res chain seq x y z
N MET A 1 -8.49 -1.48 -29.80
CA MET A 1 -7.55 -2.37 -29.09
C MET A 1 -6.37 -1.59 -28.49
N PHE A 2 -5.58 -0.86 -29.29
CA PHE A 2 -4.39 -0.14 -28.79
C PHE A 2 -4.68 0.84 -27.63
N ILE A 3 -5.68 1.72 -27.79
CA ILE A 3 -6.05 2.71 -26.76
C ILE A 3 -6.48 2.04 -25.44
N ILE A 4 -7.17 0.91 -25.52
CA ILE A 4 -7.62 0.13 -24.35
C ILE A 4 -6.41 -0.40 -23.58
N ILE A 5 -5.47 -1.04 -24.30
CA ILE A 5 -4.24 -1.56 -23.71
C ILE A 5 -3.40 -0.44 -23.10
N LEU A 6 -3.26 0.68 -23.83
CA LEU A 6 -2.52 1.84 -23.34
C LEU A 6 -3.13 2.41 -22.05
N GLN A 7 -4.45 2.59 -22.00
CA GLN A 7 -5.15 3.03 -20.79
C GLN A 7 -4.90 2.08 -19.63
N PHE A 8 -5.03 0.78 -19.84
CA PHE A 8 -4.84 -0.22 -18.80
C PHE A 8 -3.40 -0.19 -18.25
N LEU A 9 -2.38 -0.20 -19.13
CA LEU A 9 -0.97 -0.14 -18.73
C LEU A 9 -0.63 1.15 -18.00
N LEU A 10 -1.11 2.29 -18.48
CA LEU A 10 -0.93 3.57 -17.79
C LEU A 10 -1.63 3.59 -16.43
N GLY A 11 -2.78 2.93 -16.29
CA GLY A 11 -3.49 2.81 -15.02
C GLY A 11 -2.72 1.98 -14.00
N LEU A 12 -2.09 0.88 -14.42
CA LEU A 12 -1.19 0.08 -13.56
C LEU A 12 0.03 0.91 -13.09
N LEU A 13 0.66 1.64 -14.01
CA LEU A 13 1.79 2.52 -13.67
C LEU A 13 1.36 3.63 -12.71
N ALA A 14 0.22 4.27 -12.97
CA ALA A 14 -0.33 5.32 -12.11
C ALA A 14 -0.67 4.79 -10.72
N ALA A 15 -1.23 3.58 -10.61
CA ALA A 15 -1.51 2.96 -9.32
C ALA A 15 -0.24 2.70 -8.51
N ASN A 16 0.81 2.14 -9.13
CA ASN A 16 2.06 1.88 -8.43
C ASN A 16 2.82 3.17 -8.05
N ALA A 17 2.76 4.20 -8.92
CA ALA A 17 3.23 5.54 -8.59
C ALA A 17 2.47 6.13 -7.39
N GLY A 18 1.15 5.92 -7.37
CA GLY A 18 0.25 6.31 -6.29
C GLY A 18 0.61 5.63 -4.97
N GLU A 19 0.84 4.30 -4.98
CA GLU A 19 1.34 3.56 -3.81
C GLU A 19 2.60 4.20 -3.26
N TRP A 20 3.61 4.41 -4.11
CA TRP A 20 4.88 5.01 -3.71
C TRP A 20 4.68 6.41 -3.10
N LEU A 21 3.90 7.26 -3.77
CA LEU A 21 3.70 8.64 -3.36
C LEU A 21 2.92 8.74 -2.05
N ILE A 22 1.78 8.05 -1.96
CA ILE A 22 0.92 8.07 -0.76
C ILE A 22 1.68 7.46 0.41
N HIS A 23 2.36 6.33 0.23
CA HIS A 23 3.06 5.67 1.31
C HIS A 23 4.21 6.54 1.85
N LYS A 24 5.02 7.12 0.96
CA LYS A 24 6.13 8.00 1.35
C LYS A 24 5.68 9.32 1.96
N THR A 25 4.75 10.03 1.29
CA THR A 25 4.46 11.44 1.62
C THR A 25 3.29 11.59 2.59
N ILE A 26 2.26 10.75 2.48
CA ILE A 26 1.08 10.82 3.34
C ILE A 26 1.29 9.94 4.56
N LEU A 27 1.48 8.63 4.36
CA LEU A 27 1.56 7.68 5.48
C LEU A 27 2.83 7.89 6.32
N HIS A 28 4.01 8.02 5.70
CA HIS A 28 5.26 8.30 6.42
C HIS A 28 5.57 9.77 6.60
N GLY A 29 5.14 10.65 5.68
CA GLY A 29 5.37 12.09 5.81
C GLY A 29 4.43 12.71 6.84
N LEU A 30 3.11 12.73 6.56
CA LEU A 30 2.12 13.29 7.49
C LEU A 30 1.91 12.42 8.73
N GLY A 31 2.22 11.12 8.68
CA GLY A 31 2.12 10.22 9.84
C GLY A 31 3.15 10.50 10.94
N LYS A 32 4.22 11.28 10.67
CA LYS A 32 5.18 11.73 11.70
C LYS A 32 4.55 12.63 12.76
N ASN A 33 3.46 13.32 12.43
CA ASN A 33 2.70 14.08 13.42
C ASN A 33 1.73 13.15 14.15
N ARG A 34 1.92 12.94 15.46
CA ARG A 34 1.07 12.07 16.28
C ARG A 34 -0.40 12.47 16.34
N HIS A 35 -0.73 13.73 16.06
CA HIS A 35 -2.10 14.23 16.03
C HIS A 35 -2.76 14.14 14.65
N SER A 36 -2.01 13.66 13.65
CA SER A 36 -2.49 13.43 12.29
C SER A 36 -3.38 12.19 12.23
N PHE A 37 -4.41 12.20 11.38
CA PHE A 37 -5.14 10.99 11.03
C PHE A 37 -4.19 9.87 10.56
N TRP A 38 -3.12 10.22 9.84
CA TRP A 38 -2.15 9.28 9.25
C TRP A 38 -1.16 8.67 10.26
N ALA A 39 -1.19 9.13 11.52
CA ALA A 39 -0.28 8.70 12.57
C ALA A 39 -0.35 7.18 12.84
N TYR A 40 -1.49 6.54 12.58
CA TYR A 40 -1.67 5.10 12.79
C TYR A 40 -0.64 4.27 12.01
N HIS A 41 -0.22 4.73 10.83
CA HIS A 41 0.70 3.96 10.00
C HIS A 41 2.04 3.75 10.69
N LEU A 42 2.60 4.81 11.28
CA LEU A 42 3.89 4.74 11.99
C LEU A 42 3.75 4.20 13.41
N TYR A 43 2.78 4.70 14.17
CA TYR A 43 2.73 4.49 15.62
C TYR A 43 1.87 3.31 16.06
N GLU A 44 1.06 2.75 15.16
CA GLU A 44 0.31 1.51 15.41
C GLU A 44 0.88 0.40 14.52
N HIS A 45 0.68 0.52 13.20
CA HIS A 45 0.97 -0.56 12.25
C HIS A 45 2.45 -0.94 12.20
N HIS A 46 3.35 0.03 11.94
CA HIS A 46 4.80 -0.22 11.92
C HIS A 46 5.32 -0.72 13.27
N VAL A 47 4.84 -0.16 14.38
CA VAL A 47 5.22 -0.59 15.73
C VAL A 47 4.80 -2.04 16.00
N VAL A 48 3.58 -2.42 15.66
CA VAL A 48 3.07 -3.79 15.81
C VAL A 48 3.87 -4.76 14.94
N CYS A 49 4.08 -4.42 13.66
CA CYS A 49 4.85 -5.25 12.73
C CYS A 49 6.29 -5.43 13.21
N THR A 50 6.94 -4.37 13.69
CA THR A 50 8.32 -4.46 14.19
C THR A 50 8.41 -5.37 15.41
N LYS A 51 7.47 -5.24 16.36
CA LYS A 51 7.45 -6.06 17.58
C LYS A 51 7.14 -7.53 17.32
N ASN A 52 6.33 -7.83 16.30
CA ASN A 52 5.83 -9.17 16.03
C ASN A 52 6.43 -9.79 14.76
N GLY A 53 7.50 -9.22 14.21
CA GLY A 53 8.18 -9.76 13.02
C GLY A 53 7.27 -9.82 11.78
N MET A 54 6.71 -8.68 11.38
CA MET A 54 5.77 -8.46 10.26
C MET A 54 4.30 -8.78 10.56
N LEU A 55 4.02 -9.58 11.60
CA LEU A 55 2.65 -9.98 11.93
C LEU A 55 1.83 -8.81 12.52
N ASP A 56 0.69 -8.50 11.90
CA ASP A 56 -0.29 -7.55 12.44
C ASP A 56 -1.67 -8.22 12.50
N LEU A 57 -2.06 -8.63 13.71
CA LEU A 57 -3.34 -9.31 13.94
C LEU A 57 -4.55 -8.37 13.75
N GLY A 58 -4.33 -7.06 13.65
CA GLY A 58 -5.36 -6.10 13.24
C GLY A 58 -5.96 -6.44 11.87
N TYR A 59 -5.23 -7.17 11.02
CA TYR A 59 -5.70 -7.64 9.72
C TYR A 59 -6.53 -8.94 9.75
N ARG A 60 -6.61 -9.63 10.90
CA ARG A 60 -7.17 -10.99 10.97
C ARG A 60 -8.63 -11.02 10.59
N HIS A 61 -9.43 -10.07 11.05
CA HIS A 61 -10.86 -10.00 10.80
C HIS A 61 -11.22 -8.65 10.20
N ILE A 62 -11.96 -8.64 9.09
CA ILE A 62 -12.56 -7.42 8.57
C ILE A 62 -13.69 -7.05 9.51
N ASP A 63 -13.44 -6.06 10.36
CA ASP A 63 -14.43 -5.46 11.25
C ASP A 63 -14.40 -3.94 11.06
N LEU A 64 -15.48 -3.41 10.50
CA LEU A 64 -15.63 -1.98 10.22
C LEU A 64 -16.02 -1.18 11.47
N THR A 65 -16.37 -1.85 12.58
CA THR A 65 -16.72 -1.19 13.85
C THR A 65 -15.49 -0.95 14.72
N THR A 66 -14.42 -1.71 14.51
CA THR A 66 -13.14 -1.53 15.21
C THR A 66 -12.26 -0.52 14.46
N TRP A 67 -11.77 0.51 15.13
CA TRP A 67 -10.91 1.56 14.53
C TRP A 67 -9.41 1.22 14.61
N ASN A 68 -8.98 0.22 13.85
CA ASN A 68 -7.60 -0.28 13.80
C ASN A 68 -6.91 0.07 12.45
N THR A 69 -5.69 -0.44 12.23
CA THR A 69 -4.95 -0.28 10.97
C THR A 69 -5.80 -0.67 9.75
N GLN A 70 -6.41 -1.87 9.79
CA GLN A 70 -7.13 -2.43 8.64
C GLN A 70 -8.36 -1.59 8.28
N SER A 71 -9.16 -1.15 9.26
CA SER A 71 -10.35 -0.35 8.96
C SER A 71 -10.00 1.06 8.49
N LYS A 72 -8.96 1.69 9.04
CA LYS A 72 -8.44 2.98 8.54
C LYS A 72 -7.93 2.87 7.10
N GLU A 73 -7.21 1.80 6.77
CA GLU A 73 -6.78 1.52 5.39
C GLU A 73 -7.99 1.34 4.46
N LEU A 74 -8.99 0.55 4.86
CA LEU A 74 -10.21 0.35 4.07
C LEU A 74 -10.97 1.66 3.80
N VAL A 75 -11.03 2.57 4.78
CA VAL A 75 -11.62 3.91 4.61
C VAL A 75 -10.86 4.71 3.54
N VAL A 76 -9.53 4.68 3.58
CA VAL A 76 -8.69 5.39 2.60
C VAL A 76 -8.86 4.80 1.21
N LEU A 77 -8.85 3.47 1.07
CA LEU A 77 -9.07 2.80 -0.21
C LEU A 77 -10.46 3.10 -0.78
N ALA A 78 -11.49 3.07 0.06
CA ALA A 78 -12.85 3.45 -0.34
C ALA A 78 -12.92 4.92 -0.79
N ALA A 79 -12.24 5.84 -0.10
CA ALA A 79 -12.17 7.23 -0.49
C ALA A 79 -11.51 7.42 -1.87
N ILE A 80 -10.44 6.68 -2.18
CA ILE A 80 -9.79 6.71 -3.50
C ILE A 80 -10.76 6.22 -4.59
N VAL A 81 -11.47 5.12 -4.35
CA VAL A 81 -12.48 4.59 -5.29
C VAL A 81 -13.57 5.63 -5.55
N LEU A 82 -14.11 6.25 -4.50
CA LEU A 82 -15.16 7.27 -4.66
C LEU A 82 -14.65 8.52 -5.39
N LEU A 83 -13.42 8.96 -5.11
CA LEU A 83 -12.81 10.12 -5.73
C LEU A 83 -12.62 9.92 -7.25
N LEU A 84 -12.28 8.71 -7.68
CA LEU A 84 -12.01 8.39 -9.07
C LEU A 84 -13.25 7.96 -9.87
N LEU A 85 -14.38 7.73 -9.18
CA LEU A 85 -15.63 7.26 -9.81
C LEU A 85 -16.10 8.13 -10.99
N PRO A 86 -16.06 9.49 -10.91
CA PRO A 86 -16.49 10.32 -12.04
C PRO A 86 -15.65 10.11 -13.32
N LEU A 87 -14.37 9.74 -13.18
CA LEU A 87 -13.46 9.52 -14.30
C LEU A 87 -13.68 8.17 -15.00
N PHE A 88 -14.40 7.24 -14.36
CA PHE A 88 -14.63 5.90 -14.91
C PHE A 88 -15.36 5.94 -16.26
N MET A 89 -16.28 6.90 -16.46
CA MET A 89 -17.02 7.03 -17.72
C MET A 89 -16.16 7.56 -18.88
N VAL A 90 -15.03 8.22 -18.58
CA VAL A 90 -14.13 8.82 -19.58
C VAL A 90 -12.94 7.90 -19.87
N LEU A 91 -12.38 7.27 -18.83
CA LEU A 91 -11.17 6.44 -18.92
C LEU A 91 -11.39 5.07 -18.24
N PRO A 92 -12.36 4.25 -18.71
CA PRO A 92 -12.83 3.07 -17.98
C PRO A 92 -11.73 2.03 -17.74
N PHE A 93 -10.83 1.83 -18.70
CA PHE A 93 -9.77 0.83 -18.57
C PHE A 93 -8.61 1.31 -17.71
N PHE A 94 -8.33 2.62 -17.70
CA PHE A 94 -7.33 3.23 -16.83
C PHE A 94 -7.80 3.18 -15.37
N ILE A 95 -9.02 3.64 -15.10
CA ILE A 95 -9.60 3.60 -13.75
C ILE A 95 -9.85 2.16 -13.30
N GLY A 96 -10.28 1.28 -14.20
CA GLY A 96 -10.40 -0.15 -13.93
C GLY A 96 -9.07 -0.80 -13.52
N ALA A 97 -7.96 -0.44 -14.18
CA ALA A 97 -6.63 -0.89 -13.78
C ALA A 97 -6.20 -0.36 -12.40
N ILE A 98 -6.56 0.88 -12.06
CA ILE A 98 -6.32 1.42 -10.71
C ILE A 98 -7.13 0.63 -9.69
N TYR A 99 -8.42 0.39 -9.90
CA TYR A 99 -9.25 -0.36 -8.95
C TYR A 99 -8.78 -1.80 -8.78
N LEU A 100 -8.40 -2.47 -9.87
CA LEU A 100 -7.75 -3.77 -9.78
C LEU A 100 -6.48 -3.70 -8.91
N SER A 101 -5.66 -2.68 -9.10
CA SER A 101 -4.44 -2.48 -8.32
C SER A 101 -4.73 -2.21 -6.84
N LEU A 102 -5.78 -1.46 -6.50
CA LEU A 102 -6.20 -1.27 -5.09
C LEU A 102 -6.65 -2.57 -4.43
N LEU A 103 -7.36 -3.43 -5.16
CA LEU A 103 -7.75 -4.76 -4.68
C LEU A 103 -6.52 -5.65 -4.45
N LEU A 104 -5.58 -5.66 -5.40
CA LEU A 104 -4.33 -6.41 -5.29
C LEU A 104 -3.43 -5.88 -4.18
N TYR A 105 -3.37 -4.56 -4.00
CA TYR A 105 -2.69 -3.90 -2.89
C TYR A 105 -3.26 -4.41 -1.56
N TYR A 106 -4.57 -4.28 -1.36
CA TYR A 106 -5.20 -4.69 -0.10
C TYR A 106 -4.98 -6.18 0.19
N TYR A 107 -5.19 -7.03 -0.82
CA TYR A 107 -4.95 -8.46 -0.68
C TYR A 107 -3.51 -8.77 -0.30
N SER A 108 -2.55 -8.20 -1.04
CA SER A 108 -1.11 -8.46 -0.86
C SER A 108 -0.62 -7.93 0.47
N HIS A 109 -1.04 -6.72 0.84
CA HIS A 109 -0.72 -6.08 2.10
C HIS A 109 -1.25 -6.90 3.28
N ARG A 110 -2.56 -7.19 3.29
CA ARG A 110 -3.19 -8.01 4.31
C ARG A 110 -2.54 -9.39 4.43
N LYS A 111 -2.26 -10.05 3.31
CA LYS A 111 -1.62 -11.37 3.31
C LYS A 111 -0.19 -11.29 3.87
N ALA A 112 0.56 -10.26 3.53
CA ALA A 112 1.92 -10.07 4.04
C ALA A 112 1.95 -9.98 5.57
N HIS A 113 0.96 -9.31 6.15
CA HIS A 113 0.85 -9.12 7.60
C HIS A 113 0.19 -10.28 8.34
N LEU A 114 -0.39 -11.25 7.64
CA LEU A 114 -0.94 -12.47 8.25
C LEU A 114 -0.05 -13.69 8.01
N ASP A 115 0.82 -13.66 7.00
CA ASP A 115 1.79 -14.69 6.67
C ASP A 115 3.17 -14.06 6.40
N PRO A 116 3.96 -13.80 7.45
CA PRO A 116 5.30 -13.23 7.34
C PRO A 116 6.26 -14.04 6.45
N ALA A 117 6.12 -15.37 6.42
CA ALA A 117 6.96 -16.23 5.59
C ALA A 117 6.64 -16.02 4.11
N TRP A 118 5.35 -15.94 3.76
CA TRP A 118 4.90 -15.57 2.43
C TRP A 118 5.36 -14.16 2.06
N ALA A 119 5.25 -13.19 2.98
CA ALA A 119 5.71 -11.82 2.77
C ALA A 119 7.19 -11.77 2.41
N LYS A 120 8.04 -12.45 3.18
CA LYS A 120 9.49 -12.50 2.95
C LYS A 120 9.83 -13.11 1.59
N ALA A 121 9.11 -14.14 1.17
CA ALA A 121 9.35 -14.84 -0.09
C ALA A 121 8.83 -14.10 -1.33
N HIS A 122 7.68 -13.42 -1.24
CA HIS A 122 6.97 -12.87 -2.41
C HIS A 122 6.94 -11.34 -2.46
N LEU A 123 7.03 -10.68 -1.31
CA LEU A 123 7.02 -9.22 -1.16
C LEU A 123 8.21 -8.78 -0.30
N ALA A 124 9.40 -9.28 -0.62
CA ALA A 124 10.62 -9.02 0.15
C ALA A 124 10.88 -7.52 0.37
N TRP A 125 10.51 -6.66 -0.58
CA TRP A 125 10.62 -5.20 -0.41
C TRP A 125 9.72 -4.65 0.69
N HIS A 126 8.48 -5.13 0.80
CA HIS A 126 7.56 -4.73 1.85
C HIS A 126 7.97 -5.32 3.21
N TYR A 127 8.49 -6.55 3.21
CA TYR A 127 9.12 -7.12 4.40
C TYR A 127 10.31 -6.28 4.89
N ASP A 128 11.21 -5.91 3.97
CA ASP A 128 12.35 -5.03 4.23
C ASP A 128 11.91 -3.64 4.71
N HIS A 129 10.79 -3.11 4.21
CA HIS A 129 10.23 -1.82 4.64
C HIS A 129 9.94 -1.79 6.15
N HIS A 130 9.35 -2.87 6.67
CA HIS A 130 9.01 -2.97 8.10
C HIS A 130 10.18 -3.40 8.97
N LEU A 131 11.00 -4.34 8.50
CA LEU A 131 11.97 -5.05 9.35
C LEU A 131 13.43 -4.78 9.00
N GLY A 132 13.71 -4.14 7.87
CA GLY A 132 15.07 -3.91 7.39
C GLY A 132 15.81 -2.74 8.04
N GLY A 133 15.23 -2.06 9.03
CA GLY A 133 15.92 -1.01 9.79
C GLY A 133 16.05 0.35 9.08
N ASN A 134 15.83 0.43 7.76
CA ASN A 134 15.64 1.70 7.05
C ASN A 134 14.15 1.92 6.72
N SER A 135 13.45 2.61 7.62
CA SER A 135 12.03 2.93 7.44
C SER A 135 11.75 3.97 6.34
N ASN A 136 12.78 4.59 5.76
CA ASN A 136 12.67 5.58 4.69
C ASN A 136 12.98 4.99 3.29
N ALA A 137 12.63 3.73 3.05
CA ALA A 137 12.86 3.03 1.78
C ALA A 137 11.73 2.01 1.51
N ASN A 138 11.68 1.46 0.29
CA ASN A 138 10.76 0.39 -0.12
C ASN A 138 9.27 0.77 0.07
N TRP A 139 8.80 1.80 -0.64
CA TRP A 139 7.48 2.40 -0.45
C TRP A 139 6.34 1.66 -1.16
N CYS A 140 6.60 0.97 -2.26
CA CYS A 140 5.54 0.24 -2.94
C CYS A 140 5.22 -1.07 -2.21
N VAL A 141 3.97 -1.51 -2.24
CA VAL A 141 3.56 -2.77 -1.60
C VAL A 141 3.34 -3.85 -2.66
N THR A 142 2.56 -3.56 -3.71
CA THR A 142 2.14 -4.58 -4.67
C THR A 142 3.28 -5.00 -5.60
N TRP A 143 4.02 -4.02 -6.12
CA TRP A 143 5.22 -4.23 -6.93
C TRP A 143 6.23 -3.11 -6.67
N PRO A 144 7.54 -3.35 -6.65
CA PRO A 144 8.53 -2.33 -6.34
C PRO A 144 8.94 -1.47 -7.56
N TRP A 145 8.06 -1.26 -8.55
CA TRP A 145 8.46 -0.60 -9.80
C TRP A 145 8.93 0.83 -9.56
N PHE A 146 8.15 1.62 -8.81
CA PHE A 146 8.55 2.99 -8.49
C PHE A 146 9.67 3.06 -7.46
N ASP A 147 9.83 2.06 -6.62
CA ASP A 147 11.03 1.95 -5.78
C ASP A 147 12.30 1.74 -6.59
N TYR A 148 12.26 0.92 -7.63
CA TYR A 148 13.40 0.78 -8.55
C TYR A 148 13.60 2.04 -9.39
N LEU A 149 12.53 2.58 -9.97
CA LEU A 149 12.59 3.75 -10.84
C LEU A 149 13.17 4.98 -10.12
N LEU A 150 12.80 5.17 -8.85
CA LEU A 150 13.21 6.33 -8.05
C LEU A 150 14.36 6.03 -7.09
N GLY A 151 14.98 4.85 -7.19
CA GLY A 151 16.15 4.48 -6.39
C GLY A 151 15.87 4.34 -4.88
N THR A 152 14.65 4.00 -4.48
CA THR A 152 14.27 3.78 -3.08
C THR A 152 14.16 2.31 -2.69
N ARG A 153 14.45 1.36 -3.60
CA ARG A 153 14.58 -0.05 -3.24
C ARG A 153 15.89 -0.29 -2.48
N VAL A 154 15.81 -0.73 -1.23
CA VAL A 154 16.96 -1.12 -0.39
C VAL A 154 16.75 -2.53 0.15
N LYS A 155 17.60 -3.48 -0.29
CA LYS A 155 17.63 -4.85 0.26
C LYS A 155 18.38 -4.84 1.59
N ILE A 156 17.84 -5.49 2.60
CA ILE A 156 18.56 -5.71 3.84
C ILE A 156 18.91 -7.20 3.95
N SER A 157 20.21 -7.47 4.18
CA SER A 157 20.85 -8.78 4.24
C SER A 157 20.53 -9.53 5.52
#